data_AF-A0A1C5VAX8-F1
#
_entry.id   AF-A0A1C5VAX8-F1
#
_cell.length_a   1.000
_cell.length_b   1.000
_cell.length_c   1.000
_cell.angle_alpha   90.00
_cell.angle_beta   90.00
_cell.angle_gamma   90.00
#
_symmetry.space_group_name_H-M   'P 1'
#
loop_
_entity.id
_entity.type
_entity.pdbx_description
1 polymer ?
#
loop_
_entity_poly.entity_id
_entity_poly.type
_entity_poly.pdbx_seq_one_letter_code
_entity_poly.pdbx_strand_id
1 'polypeptide(L)' 'MKRNQNFDHNHSQKVFSCRYNMDTNRVEARFEDGTTLSIDCIAIEDEYSNTPAQRAELDWLLI' A
#
# COMPACT_ATOMS: atom_id res chain seq x y z
N MET A 1 12.64 -11.33 -26.49
CA MET A 1 11.18 -11.48 -26.31
C MET A 1 10.81 -11.02 -24.91
N LYS A 2 10.11 -9.89 -24.79
CA LYS A 2 9.62 -9.41 -23.48
C LYS A 2 8.39 -10.24 -23.11
N ARG A 3 8.40 -10.89 -21.94
CA ARG A 3 7.24 -11.61 -21.42
C ARG A 3 6.26 -10.55 -20.91
N ASN A 4 5.15 -10.40 -21.60
CA ASN A 4 4.04 -9.55 -21.18
C ASN A 4 3.34 -10.32 -20.06
N GLN A 5 3.69 -10.04 -18.79
CA GLN A 5 2.93 -10.57 -17.66
C GLN A 5 1.63 -9.76 -17.57
N ASN A 6 0.60 -10.24 -18.25
CA ASN A 6 -0.76 -9.78 -18.02
C ASN A 6 -1.20 -10.41 -16.71
N PHE A 7 -1.14 -9.65 -15.61
CA PHE A 7 -1.74 -10.09 -14.35
C PHE A 7 -3.25 -10.16 -14.61
N ASP A 8 -3.82 -11.36 -14.58
CA ASP A 8 -5.28 -11.53 -14.64
C ASP A 8 -5.88 -10.80 -13.43
N HIS A 9 -6.39 -9.58 -13.65
CA HIS A 9 -6.90 -8.67 -12.63
C HIS A 9 -8.20 -9.18 -11.95
N ASN A 10 -8.62 -10.42 -12.21
CA ASN A 10 -9.87 -11.00 -11.73
C ASN A 10 -9.67 -12.11 -10.69
N HIS A 11 -8.43 -12.47 -10.33
CA HIS A 11 -8.20 -13.41 -9.23
C HIS A 11 -8.14 -12.65 -7.91
N SER A 12 -9.23 -12.67 -7.12
CA SER A 12 -9.22 -12.14 -5.75
C SER A 12 -8.20 -12.92 -4.92
N GLN A 13 -7.01 -12.34 -4.72
CA GLN A 13 -5.97 -12.93 -3.89
C GLN A 13 -6.35 -12.74 -2.43
N LYS A 14 -6.68 -13.85 -1.75
CA LYS A 14 -6.94 -13.84 -0.32
C LYS A 14 -5.64 -13.69 0.44
N VAL A 15 -5.61 -12.76 1.39
CA VAL A 15 -4.50 -12.59 2.31
C VAL A 15 -4.50 -13.77 3.27
N PHE A 16 -3.37 -14.48 3.29
CA PHE A 16 -3.13 -15.58 4.21
C PHE A 16 -2.68 -15.07 5.58
N SER A 17 -1.77 -14.09 5.61
CA SER A 17 -1.31 -13.47 6.85
C SER A 17 -0.87 -12.03 6.61
N CYS A 18 -1.15 -11.14 7.55
CA CYS A 18 -0.68 -9.76 7.51
C CYS A 18 -0.01 -9.42 8.85
N ARG A 19 1.19 -8.85 8.80
CA ARG A 19 1.92 -8.46 10.01
C ARG A 19 2.54 -7.08 9.81
N TYR A 20 2.45 -6.28 10.86
CA TYR A 20 3.17 -5.02 10.94
C TYR A 20 4.51 -5.24 11.62
N ASN A 21 5.58 -4.79 10.96
CA ASN A 21 6.94 -4.80 11.47
C ASN A 21 7.29 -3.39 11.98
N MET A 22 7.40 -3.25 13.30
CA MET A 22 7.77 -1.99 13.97
C MET A 22 9.20 -1.57 13.66
N ASP A 23 10.13 -2.53 13.49
CA ASP A 23 11.55 -2.25 13.29
C ASP A 23 11.80 -1.56 11.94
N THR A 24 10.96 -1.87 10.94
CA THR A 24 11.05 -1.29 9.60
C THR A 24 9.90 -0.35 9.27
N ASN A 25 8.91 -0.22 10.15
CA ASN A 25 7.64 0.47 9.89
C ASN A 25 6.95 0.02 8.57
N ARG A 26 6.88 -1.30 8.35
CA ARG A 26 6.30 -1.89 7.13
C ARG A 26 5.16 -2.84 7.45
N VAL A 27 4.14 -2.84 6.61
CA VAL A 27 3.11 -3.88 6.62
C VAL A 27 3.48 -4.95 5.60
N GLU A 28 3.64 -6.19 6.06
CA GLU A 28 3.94 -7.35 5.25
C GLU A 28 2.67 -8.21 5.10
N ALA A 29 2.16 -8.32 3.89
CA ALA A 29 1.02 -9.16 3.55
C ALA A 29 1.50 -10.37 2.73
N ARG A 30 1.16 -11.56 3.19
CA ARG A 30 1.38 -12.81 2.46
C ARG A 30 0.04 -13.33 1.97
N PHE A 31 0.00 -13.75 0.72
CA PHE A 31 -1.18 -14.30 0.08
C PHE A 31 -1.13 -15.83 0.03
N GLU A 32 -2.28 -16.45 -0.18
CA GLU A 32 -2.39 -17.93 -0.27
C GLU A 32 -1.55 -18.52 -1.41
N ASP A 33 -1.29 -17.76 -2.47
CA ASP A 33 -0.46 -18.17 -3.60
C ASP A 33 1.06 -18.07 -3.33
N GLY A 34 1.46 -17.65 -2.13
CA GLY A 34 2.85 -17.49 -1.73
C GLY A 34 3.45 -16.13 -2.09
N THR A 35 2.71 -15.26 -2.78
CA THR A 35 3.13 -13.87 -3.02
C THR A 35 3.24 -13.13 -1.69
N THR A 36 4.31 -12.34 -1.54
CA THR A 36 4.50 -11.46 -0.38
C THR A 36 4.62 -10.02 -0.86
N LEU A 37 3.77 -9.15 -0.32
CA LEU A 37 3.78 -7.71 -0.54
C LEU A 37 4.25 -7.03 0.74
N SER A 38 5.16 -6.06 0.61
CA SER A 38 5.62 -5.25 1.75
C SER A 38 5.42 -3.77 1.45
N ILE A 39 4.54 -3.13 2.21
CA ILE A 39 4.19 -1.72 2.08
C ILE A 39 4.97 -0.93 3.12
N ASP A 40 5.77 0.03 2.66
CA ASP A 40 6.43 1.02 3.52
C ASP A 40 5.41 2.03 4.03
N CYS A 41 5.12 2.02 5.33
CA CYS A 41 4.16 2.97 5.91
C CYS A 41 4.70 4.41 5.92
N ILE A 42 6.03 4.57 5.96
CA ILE A 42 6.71 5.89 5.88
C ILE A 42 6.46 6.56 4.52
N ALA A 43 6.44 5.79 3.43
CA ALA A 43 6.26 6.33 2.08
C ALA A 43 4.81 6.78 1.82
N ILE A 44 3.83 6.10 2.43
CA ILE A 44 2.41 6.47 2.33
C ILE A 44 2.13 7.80 3.04
N GLU A 45 2.74 8.02 4.22
CA GLU A 45 2.58 9.28 4.97
C GLU A 45 3.27 10.47 4.27
N ASP A 46 4.38 10.25 3.54
CA ASP A 46 5.05 11.30 2.76
C ASP A 46 4.28 11.68 1.47
N GLU A 47 3.66 10.71 0.79
CA GLU A 47 2.84 10.96 -0.42
C GLU A 47 1.56 11.75 -0.11
N TYR A 48 0.96 11.52 1.08
CA TYR A 48 -0.18 12.30 1.58
C TYR A 48 0.22 13.72 2.05
N SER A 49 1.49 13.92 2.41
CA SER A 49 2.02 15.22 2.84
C SER A 49 2.43 16.11 1.66
N ASN A 50 2.79 15.52 0.52
CA ASN A 50 3.36 16.24 -0.63
C ASN A 50 2.39 16.52 -1.79
N THR A 51 1.13 16.08 -1.71
CA THR A 51 0.13 16.42 -2.72
C THR A 51 -0.72 17.61 -2.26
N PRO A 52 -0.57 18.82 -2.86
CA PRO A 52 -1.25 20.04 -2.39
C PRO A 52 -2.79 19.99 -2.46
N ALA A 53 -3.38 18.97 -3.10
CA ALA A 53 -4.83 18.78 -3.18
C ALA A 53 -5.46 18.31 -1.85
N GLN A 54 -4.73 17.62 -0.97
CA GLN A 54 -5.29 17.06 0.27
C GLN A 54 -5.20 17.99 1.48
N ARG A 55 -4.36 19.04 1.41
CA ARG A 55 -4.32 20.10 2.43
C ARG A 55 -5.56 20.99 2.43
N ALA A 56 -6.29 21.08 1.31
CA ALA A 56 -7.47 21.93 1.20
C ALA A 56 -8.68 21.39 1.99
N GLU A 57 -8.80 20.07 2.17
CA GLU A 57 -9.91 19.50 2.95
C GLU A 57 -9.73 19.65 4.47
N LEU A 58 -8.48 19.77 4.95
CA LEU A 58 -8.20 19.90 6.39
C LEU A 58 -8.40 21.36 6.89
N ASP A 59 -8.30 22.35 6.01
CA ASP A 59 -8.47 23.78 6.37
C ASP A 59 -9.93 24.14 6.72
N TRP A 60 -10.91 23.41 6.16
CA TRP A 60 -12.34 23.66 6.44
C TRP A 60 -12.81 23.24 7.83
N LEU A 61 -12.04 22.47 8.58
CA LEU A 61 -12.39 22.01 9.92
C LEU A 61 -11.86 22.90 11.04
N LEU A 62 -11.11 23.97 10.70
CA LEU A 62 -10.51 24.90 11.67
C LEU A 62 -11.14 26.32 11.63
N ILE A 63 -12.27 26.49 10.94
CA ILE A 63 -13.15 27.68 11.04
C ILE A 63 -14.41 27.36 11.82
#